data_AF-A0A5C0ZKJ0-F1
#
_entry.id   AF-A0A5C0ZKJ0-F1
#
_cell.length_a   1.000
_cell.length_b   1.000
_cell.length_c   1.000
_cell.angle_alpha   90.00
_cell.angle_beta   90.00
_cell.angle_gamma   90.00
#
_symmetry.space_group_name_H-M   'P 1'
#
loop_
_entity.id
_entity.type
_entity.pdbx_description
1 polymer ?
#
loop_
_entity_poly.entity_id
_entity_poly.type
_entity_poly.pdbx_seq_one_letter_code
_entity_poly.pdbx_strand_id
1 'polypeptide(L)' 'MKTFTTHLQAINPDTQQIATFEGPYILANSWEQAEDYIYSNGMGYLVIDGELLGERLQNNLIKVAGNVAMN' A
#
# COMPACT_ATOMS: atom_id res chain seq x y z
N MET A 1 15.85 -0.92 -9.47
CA MET A 1 14.42 -0.52 -9.49
C MET A 1 13.95 -0.40 -8.06
N LYS A 2 13.12 0.59 -7.77
CA LYS A 2 12.52 0.90 -6.48
C LYS A 2 11.05 0.52 -6.51
N THR A 3 10.47 0.28 -5.33
CA THR A 3 9.04 0.00 -5.18
C THR A 3 8.39 1.22 -4.57
N PHE A 4 7.42 1.81 -5.27
CA PHE A 4 6.65 2.96 -4.83
C PHE A 4 5.28 2.51 -4.35
N THR A 5 4.83 3.07 -3.23
CA THR A 5 3.49 2.85 -2.69
C THR A 5 2.52 3.86 -3.28
N THR A 6 1.27 3.45 -3.46
CA THR A 6 0.21 4.32 -3.96
C THR A 6 -1.02 4.23 -3.09
N HIS A 7 -1.83 5.28 -3.11
CA HIS A 7 -3.16 5.27 -2.52
C HIS A 7 -4.17 5.97 -3.44
N LEU A 8 -5.45 5.78 -3.13
CA LEU A 8 -6.54 6.59 -3.67
C LEU A 8 -7.42 7.10 -2.54
N GLN A 9 -8.01 8.26 -2.75
CA GLN A 9 -9.05 8.80 -1.87
C GLN A 9 -10.41 8.62 -2.51
N ALA A 10 -11.31 7.96 -1.79
CA ALA A 10 -12.67 7.71 -2.26
C ALA A 10 -13.66 7.74 -1.08
N ILE A 11 -14.95 7.85 -1.40
CA ILE A 11 -16.00 7.72 -0.40
C ILE A 11 -16.14 6.25 -0.03
N ASN A 12 -15.96 5.92 1.25
CA ASN A 12 -16.23 4.60 1.76
C ASN A 12 -17.76 4.34 1.72
N PRO A 13 -18.23 3.26 1.07
CA PRO A 13 -19.67 3.01 0.90
C PRO A 13 -20.39 2.69 2.22
N ASP A 14 -19.67 2.15 3.21
CA ASP A 14 -20.25 1.76 4.51
C ASP A 14 -20.40 2.96 5.44
N THR A 15 -19.42 3.88 5.43
CA THR A 15 -19.39 5.03 6.34
C THR A 15 -19.83 6.34 5.70
N GLN A 16 -19.92 6.39 4.37
CA GLN A 16 -20.16 7.59 3.56
C GLN A 16 -19.14 8.73 3.79
N GLN A 17 -17.96 8.42 4.32
CA GLN A 17 -16.88 9.37 4.57
C GLN A 17 -15.74 9.19 3.57
N ILE A 18 -14.95 10.25 3.35
CA ILE A 18 -13.71 10.16 2.59
C ILE A 18 -12.74 9.26 3.37
N ALA A 19 -12.26 8.21 2.72
CA ALA A 19 -11.25 7.31 3.23
C ALA A 19 -10.10 7.16 2.22
N THR A 20 -8.94 6.76 2.72
CA THR A 20 -7.78 6.44 1.90
C THR A 20 -7.68 4.92 1.77
N PHE A 21 -7.49 4.44 0.55
CA PHE A 21 -7.36 3.02 0.24
C PHE A 21 -5.99 2.76 -0.40
N GLU A 22 -5.35 1.67 -0.01
CA GLU A 22 -4.08 1.25 -0.58
C GLU A 22 -4.26 0.86 -2.06
N GLY A 23 -3.37 1.38 -2.90
CA GLY A 23 -3.28 1.06 -4.32
C GLY A 23 -2.19 0.03 -4.61
N PRO A 24 -1.99 -0.31 -5.90
CA PRO A 24 -0.92 -1.20 -6.32
C PRO A 24 0.47 -0.59 -6.09
N TYR A 25 1.48 -1.44 -5.90
CA TYR A 25 2.86 -1.01 -5.91
C TYR A 25 3.36 -0.76 -7.33
N ILE A 26 4.14 0.30 -7.50
CA ILE A 26 4.74 0.67 -8.79
C ILE A 26 6.24 0.42 -8.75
N LEU A 27 6.76 -0.30 -9.74
CA LEU A 27 8.20 -0.51 -9.90
C LEU A 27 8.77 0.50 -10.89
N ALA A 28 9.63 1.41 -10.43
CA ALA A 28 10.26 2.42 -11.27
C ALA A 28 11.68 2.76 -10.79
N ASN A 29 12.45 3.50 -11.58
CA ASN A 29 13.81 3.93 -11.19
C ASN A 29 13.81 5.25 -10.42
N SER A 30 12.80 6.09 -10.61
CA SER A 30 12.62 7.35 -9.91
C SER A 30 11.14 7.61 -9.62
N TRP A 31 10.87 8.62 -8.79
CA TRP A 31 9.51 9.04 -8.44
C TRP A 31 8.77 9.57 -9.67
N GLU A 32 9.43 10.42 -10.46
CA GLU A 32 8.87 11.02 -11.68
C GLU A 32 8.49 9.93 -12.69
N GLN A 33 9.33 8.90 -12.84
CA GLN A 33 9.01 7.78 -13.71
C GLN A 33 7.80 6.98 -13.21
N ALA A 34 7.63 6.86 -11.89
CA ALA A 34 6.47 6.21 -11.32
C ALA A 34 5.18 7.03 -11.55
N GLU A 35 5.25 8.37 -11.44
CA GLU A 35 4.13 9.26 -11.76
C GLU A 35 3.76 9.16 -13.24
N ASP A 36 4.73 9.25 -14.15
CA ASP A 36 4.53 9.10 -15.59
C ASP A 36 3.88 7.75 -15.94
N TYR A 37 4.29 6.69 -15.24
CA TYR A 37 3.70 5.36 -15.41
C TYR A 37 2.22 5.36 -15.04
N ILE A 38 1.85 5.96 -13.91
CA ILE A 38 0.45 6.05 -13.46
C ILE A 38 -0.42 6.77 -14.48
N TYR A 39 0.06 7.92 -15.01
CA TYR A 39 -0.67 8.67 -16.03
C TYR A 39 -0.79 7.90 -17.35
N SER A 40 0.29 7.27 -17.80
CA SER A 40 0.33 6.57 -19.09
C SER A 40 -0.50 5.27 -19.10
N ASN A 41 -0.74 4.67 -17.93
CA ASN A 41 -1.48 3.41 -17.80
C ASN A 41 -2.94 3.61 -17.33
N GLY A 42 -3.47 4.84 -17.40
CA GLY A 42 -4.87 5.13 -17.05
C GLY A 42 -5.18 5.02 -15.56
N MET A 43 -4.16 5.14 -14.71
CA MET A 43 -4.29 5.08 -13.25
C MET A 43 -4.22 6.46 -12.60
N GLY A 44 -4.48 7.56 -13.32
CA GLY A 44 -4.35 8.94 -12.83
C GLY A 44 -5.21 9.32 -11.60
N TYR A 45 -6.01 8.39 -11.08
CA TYR A 45 -6.72 8.50 -9.81
C TYR A 45 -5.87 8.04 -8.60
N LEU A 46 -4.72 7.42 -8.84
CA LEU A 46 -3.76 7.02 -7.82
C LEU A 46 -2.77 8.14 -7.55
N VAL A 47 -2.31 8.23 -6.30
CA VAL A 47 -1.25 9.13 -5.84
C VAL A 47 -0.11 8.30 -5.27
N ILE A 48 1.13 8.62 -5.62
CA ILE A 48 2.31 8.01 -4.99
C ILE A 48 2.55 8.70 -3.65
N ASP A 49 2.71 7.92 -2.60
CA ASP A 49 2.86 8.43 -1.22
C ASP A 49 4.12 7.95 -0.50
N GLY A 50 4.91 7.08 -1.13
CA GLY A 50 6.10 6.56 -0.51
C GLY A 50 6.96 5.68 -1.42
N GLU A 51 8.16 5.41 -0.90
CA GLU A 51 9.08 4.42 -1.43
C GLU A 51 9.28 3.34 -0.36
N LEU A 52 9.13 2.08 -0.74
CA LEU A 52 9.32 0.94 0.14
C LEU A 52 10.82 0.67 0.28
N LEU A 53 11.41 1.18 1.37
CA LEU A 53 12.82 1.04 1.70
C LEU A 53 13.07 -0.32 2.40
N GLY A 54 13.14 -1.39 1.61
CA GLY A 54 13.58 -2.73 2.04
C GLY A 54 12.45 -3.72 2.39
N GLU A 55 12.72 -5.01 2.21
CA GLU A 55 11.85 -6.11 2.64
C GLU A 55 11.73 -6.13 4.16
N ARG A 56 10.74 -5.43 4.71
CA ARG A 56 10.24 -5.77 6.04
C ARG A 56 9.16 -6.83 5.87
N LEU A 57 9.58 -8.08 5.63
CA LEU A 57 8.77 -9.26 5.94
C LEU A 57 8.54 -9.29 7.44
N GLN A 58 7.61 -8.47 7.94
CA GLN A 58 7.09 -8.67 9.28
C GLN A 58 6.05 -9.78 9.20
N ASN A 59 6.55 -11.02 9.18
CA ASN A 59 5.81 -12.21 9.61
C ASN A 59 5.44 -12.07 11.09
N ASN A 60 4.61 -11.10 11.44
CA ASN A 60 3.91 -11.09 12.71
C ASN A 60 2.60 -11.85 12.51
N LEU A 61 2.72 -13.14 12.18
CA LEU A 61 1.75 -14.12 12.67
C LEU A 61 1.86 -14.08 14.19
N ILE A 62 1.14 -13.17 14.83
CA ILE A 62 0.92 -13.28 16.27
C ILE A 62 0.15 -14.58 16.43
N LYS A 63 0.90 -15.61 16.82
CA LYS A 63 0.41 -16.88 17.36
C LYS A 63 -0.35 -16.55 18.66
N VAL A 64 -1.57 -16.02 18.56
CA VAL A 64 -2.53 -16.02 19.69
C VAL A 64 -3.27 -17.35 19.68
N ALA A 65 -2.53 -18.45 19.70
CA ALA A 65 -3.04 -19.79 19.84
C ALA A 65 -1.94 -20.63 20.49
N GLY A 66 -1.81 -20.52 21.81
CA GLY A 66 -0.88 -21.35 22.56
C GLY A 66 -0.08 -20.64 23.65
N ASN A 67 -0.74 -19.89 24.54
CA ASN A 67 -0.33 -19.89 25.94
C ASN A 67 -1.51 -20.48 26.72
N VAL A 68 -1.59 -21.80 26.72
CA VAL A 68 -1.27 -22.63 27.89
C VAL A 68 -2.47 -22.66 28.84
N ALA A 69 -3.38 -23.57 28.53
CA ALA A 69 -3.96 -24.39 29.58
C ALA A 69 -2.78 -25.01 30.36
N MET A 70 -2.70 -24.71 31.66
CA MET A 70 -2.22 -25.56 32.77
C MET A 70 -1.80 -24.67 33.95
N ASN A 71 -2.74 -24.41 34.86
CA ASN A 71 -2.67 -24.74 36.29
C ASN A 71 -3.96 -24.29 36.98
#